data_AF-A0A5Q4SXV5-F1
#
_entry.id   AF-A0A5Q4SXV5-F1
#
_cell.length_a   1.000
_cell.length_b   1.000
_cell.length_c   1.000
_cell.angle_alpha   90.00
_cell.angle_beta   90.00
_cell.angle_gamma   90.00
#
_symmetry.space_group_name_H-M   'P 1'
#
loop_
_entity.id
_entity.type
_entity.pdbx_description
1 polymer ?
#
loop_
_entity_poly.entity_id
_entity_poly.type
_entity_poly.pdbx_seq_one_letter_code
_entity_poly.pdbx_strand_id
1 'polypeptide(L)'
;AADQGADVINLSLGDDSESAHPEPGEDAAVQYALAKGSVVVASAGNGGEKGDRVSYPAAYPGVIAVTAVDRFGTHAAFSTRRWYATVSAPGVDVVIADPDRKYYQGWGTSAAAAFVSGAVALVRAAHPGLTPAQIKKLLRDTARDAPEGGRDDTYGYGFVDPAAAITAGRSLRPADPAAAVAGYGKRYFGTGPDPDGDDGDASALLAPAAGGLGILTLAAAVVLWRGGRGTPRGDRARSDHNTYA
;
A
#
# COMPACT_ATOMS: atom_id res chain seq x y z
N ALA A 1 -9.67 24.87 -5.05
CA ALA A 1 -8.32 25.19 -4.57
C ALA A 1 -7.43 25.68 -5.71
N ALA A 2 -7.10 24.85 -6.72
CA ALA A 2 -6.24 25.24 -7.85
C ALA A 2 -6.68 26.54 -8.56
N ASP A 3 -7.97 26.71 -8.89
CA ASP A 3 -8.49 27.94 -9.52
C ASP A 3 -8.45 29.20 -8.64
N GLN A 4 -8.22 29.03 -7.33
CA GLN A 4 -8.02 30.12 -6.37
C GLN A 4 -6.52 30.39 -6.14
N GLY A 5 -5.63 29.84 -6.97
CA GLY A 5 -4.19 30.11 -6.91
C GLY A 5 -3.44 29.41 -5.76
N ALA A 6 -3.97 28.32 -5.20
CA ALA A 6 -3.31 27.60 -4.12
C ALA A 6 -1.98 26.96 -4.58
N ASP A 7 -0.84 27.40 -4.04
CA ASP A 7 0.49 26.80 -4.28
C ASP A 7 0.61 25.36 -3.80
N VAL A 8 -0.06 25.04 -2.68
CA VAL A 8 -0.02 23.73 -2.02
C VAL A 8 -1.44 23.34 -1.64
N ILE A 9 -1.80 22.09 -1.92
CA ILE A 9 -3.09 21.49 -1.60
C ILE A 9 -2.82 20.29 -0.69
N ASN A 10 -3.17 20.46 0.59
CA ASN A 10 -3.07 19.40 1.60
C ASN A 10 -4.37 18.59 1.64
N LEU A 11 -4.27 17.29 1.38
CA LEU A 11 -5.36 16.31 1.43
C LEU A 11 -5.11 15.35 2.60
N SER A 12 -5.46 15.79 3.82
CA SER A 12 -5.44 14.97 5.05
C SER A 12 -6.60 13.95 5.09
N LEU A 13 -6.90 13.33 3.96
CA LEU A 13 -8.00 12.41 3.70
C LEU A 13 -7.53 11.26 2.79
N GLY A 14 -8.32 10.20 2.75
CA GLY A 14 -8.22 9.15 1.73
C GLY A 14 -9.22 8.03 1.98
N ASP A 15 -9.51 7.24 0.96
CA ASP A 15 -10.21 5.97 1.08
C ASP A 15 -9.18 4.84 1.10
N ASP A 16 -9.09 4.11 2.22
CA ASP A 16 -8.31 2.87 2.38
C ASP A 16 -9.22 1.67 2.74
N SER A 17 -10.50 1.72 2.34
CA SER A 17 -11.50 0.66 2.55
C SER A 17 -11.36 -0.53 1.59
N GLU A 18 -12.22 -1.55 1.76
CA GLU A 18 -12.38 -2.65 0.79
C GLU A 18 -12.84 -2.20 -0.60
N SER A 19 -13.53 -1.07 -0.67
CA SER A 19 -14.00 -0.45 -1.91
C SER A 19 -13.05 0.59 -2.48
N ALA A 20 -11.87 0.81 -1.88
CA ALA A 20 -10.91 1.80 -2.39
C ALA A 20 -10.41 1.44 -3.80
N HIS A 21 -10.65 2.34 -4.75
CA HIS A 21 -10.27 2.18 -6.16
C HIS A 21 -10.02 3.54 -6.82
N PRO A 22 -9.24 3.62 -7.91
CA PRO A 22 -9.00 4.88 -8.60
C PRO A 22 -10.26 5.37 -9.31
N GLU A 23 -10.67 6.59 -9.01
CA GLU A 23 -11.84 7.25 -9.57
C GLU A 23 -11.43 8.27 -10.67
N PRO A 24 -11.92 8.14 -11.91
CA PRO A 24 -11.47 9.00 -13.02
C PRO A 24 -11.67 10.50 -12.80
N GLY A 25 -12.72 10.88 -12.05
CA GLY A 25 -12.98 12.28 -11.69
C GLY A 25 -12.00 12.84 -10.65
N GLU A 26 -11.52 12.00 -9.75
CA GLU A 26 -10.56 12.38 -8.72
C GLU A 26 -9.15 12.48 -9.30
N ASP A 27 -8.72 11.51 -10.13
CA ASP A 27 -7.46 11.61 -10.89
C ASP A 27 -7.45 12.88 -11.77
N ALA A 28 -8.52 13.13 -12.53
CA ALA A 28 -8.62 14.33 -13.36
C ALA A 28 -8.48 15.63 -12.54
N ALA A 29 -9.03 15.69 -11.32
CA ALA A 29 -8.89 16.83 -10.42
C ALA A 29 -7.44 16.99 -9.89
N VAL A 30 -6.77 15.87 -9.57
CA VAL A 30 -5.35 15.85 -9.17
C VAL A 30 -4.45 16.31 -10.33
N GLN A 31 -4.61 15.75 -11.53
CA GLN A 31 -3.83 16.14 -12.70
C GLN A 31 -4.08 17.61 -13.08
N TYR A 32 -5.31 18.11 -12.95
CA TYR A 32 -5.64 19.52 -13.16
C TYR A 32 -4.91 20.44 -12.17
N ALA A 33 -4.87 20.08 -10.88
CA ALA A 33 -4.13 20.85 -9.88
C ALA A 33 -2.61 20.87 -10.16
N LEU A 34 -2.02 19.72 -10.48
CA LEU A 34 -0.61 19.60 -10.84
C LEU A 34 -0.27 20.42 -12.10
N ALA A 35 -1.12 20.37 -13.13
CA ALA A 35 -0.97 21.15 -14.36
C ALA A 35 -1.07 22.67 -14.14
N LYS A 36 -1.86 23.10 -13.14
CA LYS A 36 -1.93 24.51 -12.68
C LYS A 36 -0.72 24.94 -11.85
N GLY A 37 0.19 24.03 -11.52
CA GLY A 37 1.38 24.29 -10.69
C GLY A 37 1.15 24.13 -9.19
N SER A 38 -0.04 23.73 -8.74
CA SER A 38 -0.30 23.39 -7.33
C SER A 38 0.39 22.08 -6.96
N VAL A 39 1.10 22.06 -5.83
CA VAL A 39 1.65 20.83 -5.28
C VAL A 39 0.57 20.10 -4.47
N VAL A 40 0.25 18.86 -4.82
CA VAL A 40 -0.71 18.04 -4.08
C VAL A 40 0.02 17.14 -3.10
N VAL A 41 -0.31 17.25 -1.80
CA VAL A 41 0.23 16.43 -0.72
C VAL A 41 -0.93 15.66 -0.07
N ALA A 42 -0.77 14.37 0.17
CA ALA A 42 -1.83 13.53 0.74
C ALA A 42 -1.31 12.62 1.85
N SER A 43 -2.18 12.32 2.82
CA SER A 43 -1.95 11.28 3.83
C SER A 43 -1.89 9.89 3.20
N ALA A 44 -0.90 9.06 3.53
CA ALA A 44 -0.74 7.74 2.92
C ALA A 44 -1.84 6.72 3.28
N GLY A 45 -2.65 6.98 4.31
CA GLY A 45 -3.66 6.07 4.86
C GLY A 45 -3.40 5.75 6.33
N ASN A 46 -4.41 5.24 7.04
CA ASN A 46 -4.30 4.82 8.45
C ASN A 46 -4.71 3.34 8.63
N GLY A 47 -4.63 2.57 7.55
CA GLY A 47 -4.99 1.15 7.45
C GLY A 47 -3.81 0.18 7.58
N GLY A 48 -2.66 0.60 8.13
CA GLY A 48 -1.46 -0.24 8.23
C GLY A 48 -1.69 -1.55 9.00
N GLU A 49 -2.37 -1.47 10.15
CA GLU A 49 -2.79 -2.63 10.94
C GLU A 49 -4.04 -3.35 10.37
N LYS A 50 -4.50 -2.94 9.17
CA LYS A 50 -5.75 -3.40 8.52
C LYS A 50 -5.52 -3.90 7.08
N GLY A 51 -4.30 -4.37 6.81
CA GLY A 51 -3.89 -4.96 5.52
C GLY A 51 -3.31 -3.97 4.51
N ASP A 52 -2.84 -2.80 4.96
CA ASP A 52 -2.14 -1.79 4.15
C ASP A 52 -2.86 -1.50 2.82
N ARG A 53 -4.17 -1.25 2.83
CA ARG A 53 -4.93 -1.07 1.59
C ARG A 53 -4.47 0.19 0.85
N VAL A 54 -4.44 0.12 -0.49
CA VAL A 54 -4.03 1.25 -1.34
C VAL A 54 -4.98 2.42 -1.11
N SER A 55 -4.44 3.57 -0.71
CA SER A 55 -5.25 4.76 -0.44
C SER A 55 -5.26 5.74 -1.61
N TYR A 56 -6.45 6.16 -2.02
CA TYR A 56 -6.66 7.30 -2.93
C TYR A 56 -7.13 8.51 -2.12
N PRO A 57 -6.62 9.74 -2.38
CA PRO A 57 -5.83 10.15 -3.54
C PRO A 57 -4.31 9.93 -3.46
N ALA A 58 -3.78 9.41 -2.36
CA ALA A 58 -2.33 9.27 -2.16
C ALA A 58 -1.61 8.46 -3.26
N ALA A 59 -2.29 7.46 -3.83
CA ALA A 59 -1.77 6.62 -4.91
C ALA A 59 -1.82 7.24 -6.33
N TYR A 60 -2.38 8.44 -6.54
CA TYR A 60 -2.40 9.04 -7.89
C TYR A 60 -1.00 9.54 -8.33
N PRO A 61 -0.67 9.44 -9.63
CA PRO A 61 0.57 9.99 -10.16
C PRO A 61 0.76 11.47 -9.83
N GLY A 62 1.95 11.82 -9.37
CA GLY A 62 2.35 13.19 -9.01
C GLY A 62 2.06 13.60 -7.56
N VAL A 63 1.11 12.97 -6.86
CA VAL A 63 0.79 13.28 -5.45
C VAL A 63 1.98 12.96 -4.53
N ILE A 64 2.29 13.84 -3.58
CA ILE A 64 3.27 13.58 -2.52
C ILE A 64 2.55 12.86 -1.39
N ALA A 65 2.65 11.53 -1.36
CA ALA A 65 2.05 10.72 -0.30
C ALA A 65 2.97 10.59 0.91
N VAL A 66 2.41 10.77 2.11
CA VAL A 66 3.18 10.93 3.35
C VAL A 66 2.83 9.89 4.39
N THR A 67 3.83 9.11 4.83
CA THR A 67 3.71 8.14 5.92
C THR A 67 4.03 8.79 7.28
N ALA A 68 3.52 8.21 8.36
CA ALA A 68 3.65 8.75 9.71
C ALA A 68 4.72 8.03 10.53
N VAL A 69 5.53 8.83 11.22
CA VAL A 69 6.54 8.38 12.19
C VAL A 69 6.31 9.03 13.56
N ASP A 70 6.88 8.43 14.60
CA ASP A 70 6.94 9.03 15.93
C ASP A 70 8.09 10.04 16.08
N ARG A 71 8.26 10.57 17.30
CA ARG A 71 9.31 11.54 17.65
C ARG A 71 10.75 11.01 17.58
N PHE A 72 10.92 9.69 17.55
CA PHE A 72 12.21 8.99 17.46
C PHE A 72 12.51 8.52 16.03
N GLY A 73 11.53 8.64 15.14
CA GLY A 73 11.58 8.15 13.77
C GLY A 73 11.15 6.70 13.60
N THR A 74 10.51 6.10 14.61
CA THR A 74 9.85 4.80 14.44
C THR A 74 8.63 4.96 13.53
N HIS A 75 8.47 4.09 12.53
CA HIS A 75 7.22 4.02 11.75
C HIS A 75 6.01 3.81 12.67
N ALA A 76 4.94 4.58 12.46
CA ALA A 76 3.71 4.42 13.20
C ALA A 76 2.91 3.24 12.65
N ALA A 77 2.58 2.25 13.49
CA ALA A 77 1.94 0.99 13.05
C ALA A 77 0.68 1.19 12.20
N PHE A 78 -0.15 2.20 12.52
CA PHE A 78 -1.35 2.53 11.74
C PHE A 78 -1.04 3.05 10.33
N SER A 79 0.16 3.58 10.06
CA SER A 79 0.48 4.23 8.78
C SER A 79 0.59 3.20 7.67
N THR A 80 -0.28 3.33 6.66
CA THR A 80 -0.27 2.46 5.47
C THR A 80 1.09 2.49 4.77
N ARG A 81 1.59 1.28 4.44
CA ARG A 81 2.87 1.00 3.78
C ARG A 81 2.62 0.56 2.35
N ARG A 82 2.96 1.38 1.35
CA ARG A 82 2.73 1.09 -0.08
C ARG A 82 3.69 1.80 -1.03
N TRP A 83 3.81 1.26 -2.23
CA TRP A 83 4.63 1.74 -3.37
C TRP A 83 4.52 3.25 -3.70
N TYR A 84 3.44 3.92 -3.31
CA TYR A 84 3.25 5.36 -3.53
C TYR A 84 3.91 6.25 -2.45
N ALA A 85 4.31 5.69 -1.30
CA ALA A 85 4.98 6.41 -0.21
C ALA A 85 6.16 7.23 -0.74
N THR A 86 6.11 8.55 -0.53
CA THR A 86 7.13 9.48 -1.03
C THR A 86 8.12 9.87 0.07
N VAL A 87 7.64 10.33 1.22
CA VAL A 87 8.47 10.67 2.39
C VAL A 87 7.69 10.41 3.68
N SER A 88 8.39 10.28 4.79
CA SER A 88 7.81 10.23 6.13
C SER A 88 7.87 11.60 6.83
N ALA A 89 6.93 11.83 7.76
CA ALA A 89 6.92 12.99 8.64
C ALA A 89 6.21 12.69 9.98
N PRO A 90 6.41 13.50 11.04
CA PRO A 90 5.80 13.26 12.35
C PRO A 90 4.28 13.16 12.28
N GLY A 91 3.73 12.05 12.79
CA GLY A 91 2.30 11.77 12.81
C GLY A 91 1.81 11.08 14.09
N VAL A 92 2.63 11.04 15.15
CA VAL A 92 2.29 10.54 16.49
C VAL A 92 2.53 11.66 17.51
N ASP A 93 1.66 11.79 18.51
CA ASP A 93 1.68 12.81 19.56
C ASP A 93 1.79 14.27 19.06
N VAL A 94 1.24 14.55 17.88
CA VAL A 94 1.34 15.87 17.23
C VAL A 94 0.40 16.85 17.94
N VAL A 95 0.92 17.98 18.40
CA VAL A 95 0.12 19.04 19.01
C VAL A 95 -0.69 19.78 17.94
N ILE A 96 -2.02 19.69 18.03
CA ILE A 96 -2.98 20.25 17.06
C ILE A 96 -3.91 21.22 17.81
N ALA A 97 -4.30 22.32 17.14
CA ALA A 97 -5.27 23.28 17.65
C ALA A 97 -6.71 22.78 17.43
N ASP A 98 -7.54 22.89 18.47
CA ASP A 98 -8.97 22.55 18.44
C ASP A 98 -9.83 23.82 18.21
N PRO A 99 -10.97 23.73 17.50
CA PRO A 99 -11.96 24.80 17.41
C PRO A 99 -12.36 25.45 18.75
N ASP A 100 -12.28 24.74 19.87
CA ASP A 100 -12.58 25.24 21.21
C ASP A 100 -11.48 26.13 21.85
N ARG A 101 -10.44 26.47 21.06
CA ARG A 101 -9.24 27.25 21.43
C ARG A 101 -8.25 26.52 22.35
N LYS A 102 -8.36 25.20 22.51
CA LYS A 102 -7.34 24.39 23.19
C LYS A 102 -6.38 23.76 22.18
N TYR A 103 -5.41 23.04 22.74
CA TYR A 103 -4.54 22.15 22.00
C TYR A 103 -4.71 20.74 22.55
N TYR A 104 -4.64 19.74 21.68
CA TYR A 104 -4.59 18.32 22.05
C TYR A 104 -3.48 17.62 21.27
N GLN A 105 -3.13 16.41 21.70
CA GLN A 105 -2.21 15.54 20.96
C GLN A 105 -3.03 14.63 20.05
N GLY A 106 -2.86 14.80 18.74
CA GLY A 106 -3.46 13.97 17.71
C GLY A 106 -2.44 13.05 17.05
N TRP A 107 -2.94 12.16 16.20
CA TRP A 107 -2.15 11.21 15.43
C TRP A 107 -2.76 11.00 14.04
N GLY A 108 -2.00 10.39 13.14
CA GLY A 108 -2.44 10.02 11.80
C GLY A 108 -1.51 10.52 10.70
N THR A 109 -1.52 9.86 9.55
CA THR A 109 -0.84 10.34 8.33
C THR A 109 -1.40 11.69 7.86
N SER A 110 -2.61 12.06 8.29
CA SER A 110 -3.21 13.38 8.17
C SER A 110 -2.35 14.51 8.75
N ALA A 111 -1.67 14.29 9.89
CA ALA A 111 -0.79 15.27 10.51
C ALA A 111 0.59 15.32 9.82
N ALA A 112 1.11 14.14 9.42
CA ALA A 112 2.34 14.03 8.65
C ALA A 112 2.23 14.77 7.29
N ALA A 113 1.11 14.62 6.59
CA ALA A 113 0.81 15.36 5.36
C ALA A 113 0.80 16.89 5.56
N ALA A 114 0.32 17.38 6.70
CA ALA A 114 0.35 18.80 7.04
C ALA A 114 1.79 19.31 7.27
N PHE A 115 2.65 18.54 7.94
CA PHE A 115 4.09 18.85 8.08
C PHE A 115 4.78 18.96 6.71
N VAL A 116 4.55 17.98 5.82
CA VAL A 116 5.13 18.00 4.46
C VAL A 116 4.57 19.16 3.64
N SER A 117 3.28 19.49 3.78
CA SER A 117 2.69 20.67 3.13
C SER A 117 3.37 21.98 3.58
N GLY A 118 3.72 22.09 4.87
CA GLY A 118 4.56 23.18 5.38
C GLY A 118 5.97 23.20 4.77
N ALA A 119 6.63 22.04 4.66
CA ALA A 119 7.93 21.93 4.01
C ALA A 119 7.88 22.33 2.52
N VAL A 120 6.85 21.90 1.79
CA VAL A 120 6.58 22.31 0.40
C VAL A 120 6.38 23.82 0.30
N ALA A 121 5.61 24.43 1.21
CA ALA A 121 5.39 25.88 1.21
C ALA A 121 6.71 26.66 1.43
N LEU A 122 7.60 26.18 2.30
CA LEU A 122 8.93 26.76 2.48
C LEU A 122 9.81 26.64 1.21
N VAL A 123 9.76 25.48 0.53
CA VAL A 123 10.46 25.28 -0.75
C VAL A 123 9.89 26.20 -1.85
N ARG A 124 8.56 26.33 -1.96
CA ARG A 124 7.90 27.28 -2.90
C ARG A 124 8.28 28.72 -2.61
N ALA A 125 8.31 29.14 -1.34
CA ALA A 125 8.68 30.49 -0.95
C ALA A 125 10.13 30.84 -1.31
N ALA A 126 11.06 29.88 -1.17
CA ALA A 126 12.45 30.04 -1.59
C ALA A 126 12.64 29.96 -3.11
N HIS A 127 11.81 29.16 -3.81
CA HIS A 127 11.96 28.83 -5.23
C HIS A 127 10.61 28.84 -5.98
N PRO A 128 9.98 30.01 -6.18
CA PRO A 128 8.60 30.11 -6.67
C PRO A 128 8.38 29.59 -8.11
N GLY A 129 9.46 29.47 -8.90
CA GLY A 129 9.41 28.93 -10.25
C GLY A 129 9.52 27.40 -10.37
N LEU A 130 9.69 26.65 -9.26
CA LEU A 130 9.78 25.20 -9.34
C LEU A 130 8.41 24.53 -9.49
N THR A 131 8.33 23.57 -10.41
CA THR A 131 7.12 22.78 -10.67
C THR A 131 6.84 21.77 -9.56
N PRO A 132 5.59 21.26 -9.44
CA PRO A 132 5.28 20.18 -8.50
C PRO A 132 6.18 18.94 -8.65
N ALA A 133 6.52 18.56 -9.89
CA ALA A 133 7.43 17.45 -10.15
C ALA A 133 8.85 17.71 -9.66
N GLN A 134 9.36 18.95 -9.81
CA GLN A 134 10.67 19.34 -9.27
C GLN A 134 10.69 19.36 -7.75
N ILE A 135 9.60 19.80 -7.11
CA ILE A 135 9.49 19.83 -5.65
C ILE A 135 9.37 18.41 -5.07
N LYS A 136 8.54 17.54 -5.67
CA LYS A 136 8.48 16.12 -5.31
C LYS A 136 9.85 15.45 -5.46
N LYS A 137 10.60 15.77 -6.53
CA LYS A 137 11.99 15.32 -6.70
C LYS A 137 12.92 15.85 -5.62
N LEU A 138 12.84 17.14 -5.24
CA LEU A 138 13.66 17.70 -4.17
C LEU A 138 13.39 16.99 -2.84
N LEU A 139 12.13 16.85 -2.42
CA LEU A 139 11.79 16.20 -1.15
C LEU A 139 12.29 14.76 -1.07
N ARG A 140 12.21 14.01 -2.18
CA ARG A 140 12.82 12.69 -2.31
C ARG A 140 14.34 12.75 -2.19
N ASP A 141 14.98 13.52 -3.08
CA ASP A 141 16.42 13.46 -3.30
C ASP A 141 17.21 14.05 -2.11
N THR A 142 16.53 14.81 -1.24
CA THR A 142 17.07 15.36 0.00
C THR A 142 16.41 14.82 1.26
N ALA A 143 15.63 13.74 1.18
CA ALA A 143 15.12 13.07 2.38
C ALA A 143 16.29 12.55 3.22
N ARG A 144 16.18 12.71 4.54
CA ARG A 144 17.18 12.24 5.51
C ARG A 144 16.81 10.84 6.01
N ASP A 145 17.82 10.13 6.52
CA ASP A 145 17.66 8.80 7.13
C ASP A 145 16.89 7.83 6.19
N ALA A 146 17.25 7.84 4.91
CA ALA A 146 16.68 6.99 3.88
C ALA A 146 16.93 5.49 4.18
N PRO A 147 15.97 4.60 3.88
CA PRO A 147 16.10 3.17 4.14
C PRO A 147 17.17 2.51 3.25
N GLU A 148 17.53 1.26 3.56
CA GLU A 148 18.44 0.48 2.74
C GLU A 148 17.88 0.32 1.31
N GLY A 149 18.73 0.40 0.29
CA GLY A 149 18.29 0.52 -1.12
C GLY A 149 17.79 1.91 -1.52
N GLY A 150 17.65 2.85 -0.57
CA GLY A 150 17.34 4.26 -0.78
C GLY A 150 15.85 4.59 -0.83
N ARG A 151 14.96 3.59 -0.81
CA ARG A 151 13.50 3.76 -0.71
C ARG A 151 12.78 2.46 -0.34
N ASP A 152 11.81 2.52 0.56
CA ASP A 152 10.91 1.40 0.91
C ASP A 152 9.42 1.85 0.98
N ASP A 153 8.50 0.90 1.18
CA ASP A 153 7.06 1.18 1.32
C ASP A 153 6.67 1.84 2.66
N THR A 154 7.59 1.91 3.62
CA THR A 154 7.34 2.30 5.02
C THR A 154 7.66 3.78 5.25
N TYR A 155 8.87 4.20 4.91
CA TYR A 155 9.37 5.58 5.04
C TYR A 155 9.37 6.32 3.70
N GLY A 156 9.06 5.65 2.59
CA GLY A 156 9.31 6.20 1.26
C GLY A 156 10.80 6.40 1.07
N TYR A 157 11.22 7.59 0.66
CA TYR A 157 12.64 7.94 0.53
C TYR A 157 13.30 8.37 1.85
N GLY A 158 12.59 8.29 2.98
CA GLY A 158 13.04 8.78 4.29
C GLY A 158 12.27 10.04 4.72
N PHE A 159 12.81 10.74 5.71
CA PHE A 159 12.11 11.83 6.38
C PHE A 159 12.27 13.14 5.62
N VAL A 160 11.22 13.95 5.62
CA VAL A 160 11.23 15.27 4.99
C VAL A 160 12.27 16.21 5.62
N ASP A 161 13.24 16.69 4.82
CA ASP A 161 14.18 17.74 5.22
C ASP A 161 13.96 19.02 4.37
N PRO A 162 13.22 20.03 4.87
CA PRO A 162 12.99 21.26 4.14
C PRO A 162 14.27 22.10 3.94
N ALA A 163 15.25 22.02 4.85
CA ALA A 163 16.47 22.82 4.77
C ALA A 163 17.40 22.30 3.66
N ALA A 164 17.53 20.97 3.56
CA ALA A 164 18.24 20.33 2.47
C ALA A 164 17.51 20.55 1.13
N ALA A 165 16.18 20.43 1.08
CA ALA A 165 15.38 20.67 -0.12
C ALA A 165 15.52 22.12 -0.65
N ILE A 166 15.44 23.12 0.25
CA ILE A 166 15.69 24.53 -0.09
C ILE A 166 17.13 24.73 -0.60
N THR A 167 18.11 24.05 -0.01
CA THR A 167 19.52 24.20 -0.42
C THR A 167 19.75 23.60 -1.82
N ALA A 168 19.27 22.39 -2.08
CA ALA A 168 19.38 21.72 -3.37
C ALA A 168 18.58 22.42 -4.50
N GLY A 169 17.44 23.04 -4.17
CA GLY A 169 16.60 23.78 -5.12
C GLY A 169 17.33 24.92 -5.85
N ARG A 170 18.38 25.50 -5.23
CA ARG A 170 19.20 26.58 -5.81
C ARG A 170 19.87 26.21 -7.15
N SER A 171 20.08 24.91 -7.39
CA SER A 171 20.71 24.39 -8.61
C SER A 171 19.71 24.05 -9.72
N LEU A 172 18.40 24.14 -9.46
CA LEU A 172 17.36 23.83 -10.43
C LEU A 172 16.90 25.08 -11.18
N ARG A 173 16.67 24.93 -12.49
CA ARG A 173 15.99 25.95 -13.30
C ARG A 173 14.48 25.73 -13.27
N PRO A 174 13.66 26.79 -13.18
CA PRO A 174 12.22 26.72 -13.41
C PRO A 174 11.84 25.98 -14.70
N ALA A 175 10.67 25.35 -14.70
CA ALA A 175 10.08 24.68 -15.86
C ALA A 175 8.58 24.97 -15.93
N ASP A 176 7.96 24.67 -17.07
CA ASP A 176 6.50 24.75 -17.23
C ASP A 176 5.84 23.58 -16.46
N PRO A 177 4.93 23.83 -15.50
CA PRO A 177 4.18 22.78 -14.82
C PRO A 177 3.41 21.86 -15.77
N ALA A 178 2.80 22.39 -16.83
CA ALA A 178 2.00 21.61 -17.76
C ALA A 178 2.86 20.63 -18.59
N ALA A 179 4.08 21.04 -18.95
CA ALA A 179 5.06 20.15 -19.59
C ALA A 179 5.64 19.10 -18.64
N ALA A 180 5.51 19.29 -17.32
CA ALA A 180 5.99 18.38 -16.29
C ALA A 180 4.93 17.37 -15.80
N VAL A 181 3.65 17.54 -16.18
CA VAL A 181 2.61 16.52 -15.96
C VAL A 181 2.82 15.38 -16.95
N ALA A 182 3.76 14.49 -16.62
CA ALA A 182 3.96 13.23 -17.30
C ALA A 182 2.77 12.29 -17.00
N GLY A 183 1.64 12.51 -17.68
CA GLY A 183 0.52 11.58 -17.70
C GLY A 183 1.02 10.18 -18.08
N TYR A 184 0.50 9.16 -17.38
CA TYR A 184 0.92 7.75 -17.38
C TYR A 184 1.99 7.37 -18.42
N GLY A 185 3.25 7.66 -18.11
CA GLY A 185 4.39 7.22 -18.92
C GLY A 185 4.40 5.69 -19.06
N LYS A 186 5.11 5.17 -20.09
CA LYS A 186 5.28 3.72 -20.32
C LYS A 186 5.45 2.98 -18.99
N ARG A 187 4.45 2.17 -18.63
CA ARG A 187 4.24 1.55 -17.30
C ARG A 187 5.55 1.33 -16.54
N TYR A 188 5.94 2.32 -15.74
CA TYR A 188 7.10 2.22 -14.87
C TYR A 188 6.62 1.57 -13.59
N PHE A 189 6.56 0.24 -13.62
CA PHE A 189 6.58 -0.51 -12.37
C PHE A 189 7.90 -0.14 -11.67
N GLY A 190 7.83 0.26 -10.40
CA GLY A 190 9.03 0.41 -9.58
C GLY A 190 9.66 -0.96 -9.31
N THR A 191 10.38 -1.09 -8.20
CA THR A 191 10.86 -2.39 -7.69
C THR A 191 9.74 -3.40 -7.38
N GLY A 192 8.48 -2.96 -7.43
CA GLY A 192 7.33 -3.62 -6.83
C GLY A 192 7.01 -2.98 -5.48
N PRO A 193 5.86 -3.31 -4.85
CA PRO A 193 5.78 -3.24 -3.39
C PRO A 193 6.88 -4.14 -2.80
N ASP A 194 7.32 -3.83 -1.58
CA ASP A 194 8.21 -4.73 -0.85
C ASP A 194 7.51 -6.09 -0.67
N PRO A 195 8.23 -7.22 -0.75
CA PRO A 195 7.62 -8.53 -0.60
C PRO A 195 7.01 -8.66 0.80
N ASP A 196 5.76 -9.11 0.88
CA ASP A 196 5.12 -9.42 2.15
C ASP A 196 6.00 -10.41 2.94
N GLY A 197 6.20 -10.13 4.23
CA GLY A 197 7.04 -10.96 5.09
C GLY A 197 6.51 -12.39 5.13
N ASP A 198 7.40 -13.37 4.95
CA ASP A 198 7.07 -14.79 5.00
C ASP A 198 6.70 -15.20 6.43
N ASP A 199 5.41 -15.06 6.76
CA ASP A 199 4.77 -15.66 7.94
C ASP A 199 4.80 -17.18 7.78
N GLY A 200 5.97 -17.76 8.05
CA GLY A 200 6.38 -19.10 7.64
C GLY A 200 5.31 -20.17 7.86
N ASP A 201 4.70 -20.58 6.75
CA ASP A 201 3.52 -21.43 6.77
C ASP A 201 3.87 -22.86 7.20
N ALA A 202 3.65 -23.15 8.49
CA ALA A 202 3.88 -24.46 9.10
C ALA A 202 3.13 -25.60 8.40
N SER A 203 2.15 -25.28 7.55
CA SER A 203 1.45 -26.21 6.66
C SER A 203 2.39 -26.94 5.68
N ALA A 204 3.51 -26.31 5.27
CA ALA A 204 4.46 -26.88 4.31
C ALA A 204 5.13 -28.17 4.80
N LEU A 205 5.30 -28.34 6.12
CA LEU A 205 5.91 -29.53 6.74
C LEU A 205 4.96 -30.74 6.83
N LEU A 206 3.65 -30.56 6.64
CA LEU A 206 2.66 -31.64 6.78
C LEU A 206 2.20 -32.24 5.44
N ALA A 207 2.46 -31.56 4.31
CA ALA A 207 2.12 -32.03 2.97
C ALA A 207 2.61 -33.47 2.63
N PRO A 208 3.88 -33.88 2.91
CA PRO A 208 4.32 -35.24 2.58
C PRO A 208 3.69 -36.34 3.46
N ALA A 209 3.22 -36.01 4.67
CA ALA A 209 2.57 -36.97 5.55
C ALA A 209 1.15 -37.36 5.07
N ALA A 210 0.40 -36.39 4.55
CA ALA A 210 -0.94 -36.63 4.01
C ALA A 210 -0.93 -37.50 2.74
N GLY A 211 0.04 -37.28 1.85
CA GLY A 211 0.17 -38.05 0.60
C GLY A 211 0.44 -39.55 0.82
N GLY A 212 1.23 -39.91 1.84
CA GLY A 212 1.55 -41.30 2.16
C GLY A 212 0.34 -42.16 2.56
N LEU A 213 -0.58 -41.60 3.36
CA LEU A 213 -1.80 -42.31 3.80
C LEU A 213 -2.77 -42.60 2.63
N GLY A 214 -2.89 -41.67 1.68
CA GLY A 214 -3.75 -41.82 0.50
C GLY A 214 -3.35 -42.99 -0.40
N ILE A 215 -2.04 -43.20 -0.59
CA ILE A 215 -1.53 -44.29 -1.44
C ILE A 215 -1.75 -45.66 -0.78
N LEU A 216 -1.54 -45.78 0.53
CA LEU A 216 -1.72 -47.03 1.27
C LEU A 216 -3.19 -47.50 1.30
N THR A 217 -4.12 -46.57 1.46
CA THR A 217 -5.57 -46.88 1.47
C THR A 217 -6.08 -47.34 0.10
N LEU A 218 -5.63 -46.71 -0.99
CA LEU A 218 -5.96 -47.14 -2.36
C LEU A 218 -5.38 -48.52 -2.69
N ALA A 219 -4.14 -48.82 -2.27
CA ALA A 219 -3.54 -50.13 -2.48
C ALA A 219 -4.32 -51.27 -1.80
N ALA A 220 -4.76 -51.06 -0.55
CA ALA A 220 -5.56 -52.03 0.19
C ALA A 220 -6.92 -52.33 -0.50
N ALA A 221 -7.59 -51.29 -1.01
CA ALA A 221 -8.87 -51.44 -1.72
C ALA A 221 -8.75 -52.29 -3.00
N VAL A 222 -7.66 -52.12 -3.77
CA VAL A 222 -7.42 -52.88 -5.01
C VAL A 222 -7.16 -54.38 -4.73
N VAL A 223 -6.46 -54.71 -3.64
CA VAL A 223 -6.21 -56.10 -3.23
C VAL A 223 -7.52 -56.79 -2.85
N LEU A 224 -8.35 -56.15 -2.03
CA LEU A 224 -9.66 -56.69 -1.62
C LEU A 224 -10.60 -56.91 -2.83
N TRP A 225 -10.64 -55.96 -3.77
CA TRP A 225 -11.47 -56.09 -4.98
C TRP A 225 -11.05 -57.24 -5.90
N ARG A 226 -9.76 -57.58 -5.94
CA ARG A 226 -9.24 -58.70 -6.74
C ARG A 226 -9.49 -60.07 -6.10
N GLY A 227 -9.60 -60.15 -4.77
CA GLY A 227 -9.88 -61.40 -4.05
C GLY A 227 -11.35 -61.87 -4.13
N GLY A 228 -12.31 -60.98 -4.40
CA GLY A 228 -13.74 -61.26 -4.27
C GLY A 228 -14.43 -61.99 -5.44
N ARG A 229 -13.74 -62.32 -6.53
CA ARG A 229 -14.36 -62.94 -7.73
C ARG A 229 -14.30 -64.48 -7.70
N GLY A 230 -15.12 -65.08 -6.83
CA GLY A 230 -15.39 -66.52 -6.82
C GLY A 230 -16.27 -66.98 -7.99
N THR A 231 -16.03 -68.20 -8.49
CA THR A 231 -16.74 -68.82 -9.62
C THR A 231 -18.08 -69.48 -9.21
N PRO A 232 -19.12 -69.43 -10.06
CA PRO A 232 -20.40 -70.11 -9.79
C PRO A 232 -20.48 -71.52 -10.42
N ARG A 233 -20.88 -72.51 -9.60
CA ARG A 233 -21.46 -73.84 -9.93
C ARG A 233 -22.38 -74.21 -8.75
N GLY A 234 -23.50 -74.91 -8.89
CA GLY A 234 -24.18 -75.44 -10.08
C GLY A 234 -24.95 -76.73 -9.75
N ASP A 235 -26.28 -76.73 -9.96
CA ASP A 235 -27.23 -77.86 -10.05
C ASP A 235 -27.71 -78.68 -8.82
N ARG A 236 -29.06 -78.71 -8.65
CA ARG A 236 -30.03 -79.86 -8.52
C ARG A 236 -29.88 -80.93 -7.41
N ALA A 237 -30.94 -81.62 -6.92
CA ALA A 237 -32.42 -81.48 -6.99
C ALA A 237 -33.13 -82.52 -6.05
N ARG A 238 -34.46 -82.37 -5.84
CA ARG A 238 -35.43 -83.36 -5.25
C ARG A 238 -35.19 -83.72 -3.75
N SER A 239 -36.13 -84.20 -2.91
CA SER A 239 -37.60 -84.42 -2.89
C SER A 239 -37.97 -84.93 -1.45
N ASP A 240 -39.19 -85.01 -0.89
CA ASP A 240 -40.60 -84.77 -1.32
C ASP A 240 -41.56 -84.67 -0.09
N HIS A 241 -42.88 -84.52 -0.30
CA HIS A 241 -44.02 -84.82 0.64
C HIS A 241 -44.16 -83.97 1.95
N ASN A 242 -45.32 -83.80 2.61
CA ASN A 242 -46.75 -83.82 2.24
C ASN A 242 -47.59 -83.08 3.35
N THR A 243 -48.88 -82.80 3.09
CA THR A 243 -49.92 -82.14 3.93
C THR A 243 -50.02 -82.51 5.43
N TYR A 244 -50.50 -81.57 6.29
CA TYR A 244 -51.90 -81.56 6.79
C TYR A 244 -52.26 -80.36 7.70
N ALA A 245 -53.57 -80.03 7.69
CA ALA A 245 -54.34 -79.14 8.59
C ALA A 245 -54.07 -77.62 8.53
#